data_AF-A0A7W2FV63-F1
#
_entry.id   AF-A0A7W2FV63-F1
#
_cell.length_a   1.000
_cell.length_b   1.000
_cell.length_c   1.000
_cell.angle_alpha   90.00
_cell.angle_beta   90.00
_cell.angle_gamma   90.00
#
_symmetry.space_group_name_H-M   'P 1'
#
loop_
_entity.id
_entity.type
_entity.pdbx_description
1 polymer ?
#
loop_
_entity_poly.entity_id
_entity_poly.type
_entity_poly.pdbx_seq_one_letter_code
_entity_poly.pdbx_strand_id
1 'polypeptide(L)'
;RRVGCVFVDRGKRGKAIQDMVAGVTDPEAPKGQLVIYPQGTRVAAGADKPYKTGVGALYTRLGQTCVPAATNVGVFWPRSAVLRKPGLAV
;
A
#
# COMPACT_ATOMS: atom_id res chain seq x y z
N ARG A 1 -9.64 -9.37 -14.24
CA ARG A 1 -8.89 -8.45 -13.34
C ARG A 1 -8.54 -7.20 -14.16
N ARG A 2 -8.96 -5.97 -13.79
CA ARG A 2 -8.70 -4.78 -14.64
C ARG A 2 -7.38 -4.05 -14.33
N VAL A 3 -6.88 -4.13 -13.08
CA VAL A 3 -5.70 -3.36 -12.61
C VAL A 3 -4.61 -4.27 -12.02
N GLY A 4 -4.81 -5.59 -12.01
CA GLY A 4 -3.78 -6.54 -11.57
C GLY A 4 -3.48 -6.59 -10.07
N CYS A 5 -4.35 -6.04 -9.22
CA CYS A 5 -4.12 -6.01 -7.78
C CYS A 5 -4.16 -7.41 -7.13
N VAL A 6 -3.29 -7.60 -6.13
CA VAL A 6 -3.33 -8.74 -5.20
C VAL A 6 -4.37 -8.46 -4.11
N PHE A 7 -5.39 -9.30 -4.01
CA PHE A 7 -6.45 -9.15 -3.02
C PHE A 7 -6.02 -9.74 -1.68
N VAL A 8 -6.39 -9.05 -0.59
CA VAL A 8 -5.97 -9.41 0.77
C VAL A 8 -7.17 -9.34 1.70
N ASP A 9 -7.50 -10.48 2.31
CA ASP A 9 -8.47 -10.55 3.40
C ASP A 9 -7.80 -10.20 4.73
N ARG A 10 -7.99 -8.95 5.16
CA ARG A 10 -7.35 -8.39 6.36
C ARG A 10 -7.81 -9.06 7.66
N GLY A 11 -8.93 -9.78 7.66
CA GLY A 11 -9.46 -10.48 8.84
C GLY A 11 -8.64 -11.71 9.22
N LYS A 12 -7.89 -12.30 8.27
CA LYS A 12 -7.21 -13.58 8.42
C LYS A 12 -5.73 -13.49 8.84
N ARG A 13 -5.27 -12.30 9.26
CA ARG A 13 -3.93 -12.01 9.81
C ARG A 13 -2.78 -12.71 9.05
N GLY A 14 -2.19 -13.76 9.64
CA GLY A 14 -1.01 -14.45 9.10
C GLY A 14 -1.27 -15.13 7.75
N LYS A 15 -2.48 -15.68 7.54
CA LYS A 15 -2.87 -16.26 6.25
C LYS A 15 -2.90 -15.19 5.15
N ALA A 16 -3.32 -13.97 5.49
CA ALA A 16 -3.32 -12.85 4.56
C ALA A 16 -1.90 -12.50 4.05
N ILE A 17 -0.86 -12.69 4.88
CA ILE A 17 0.53 -12.45 4.48
C ILE A 17 1.00 -13.51 3.48
N GLN A 18 0.67 -14.79 3.73
CA GLN A 18 1.00 -15.87 2.80
C GLN A 18 0.30 -15.68 1.46
N ASP A 19 -0.99 -15.35 1.49
CA ASP A 19 -1.79 -15.07 0.28
C ASP A 19 -1.22 -13.86 -0.50
N MET A 20 -0.76 -12.81 0.19
CA MET A 20 -0.09 -11.67 -0.44
C MET A 20 1.20 -12.09 -1.15
N VAL A 21 2.09 -12.83 -0.47
CA VAL A 21 3.36 -13.27 -1.05
C VAL A 21 3.08 -14.12 -2.29
N ALA A 22 2.20 -15.12 -2.16
CA ALA A 22 1.82 -16.00 -3.25
C ALA A 22 1.28 -15.21 -4.46
N GLY A 23 0.41 -14.24 -4.22
CA GLY A 23 -0.17 -13.43 -5.30
C GLY A 23 0.82 -12.48 -5.98
N VAL A 24 1.86 -12.02 -5.29
CA VAL A 24 2.92 -11.18 -5.89
C VAL A 24 3.95 -12.02 -6.65
N THR A 25 4.27 -13.22 -6.16
CA THR A 25 5.24 -14.12 -6.79
C THR A 25 4.65 -15.06 -7.84
N ASP A 26 3.33 -15.03 -8.04
CA ASP A 26 2.65 -15.82 -9.05
C ASP A 26 3.24 -15.49 -10.45
N PRO A 27 3.73 -16.49 -11.21
CA PRO A 27 4.26 -16.29 -12.56
C PRO A 27 3.26 -15.64 -13.52
N GLU A 28 1.96 -15.84 -13.30
CA GLU A 28 0.86 -15.27 -14.07
C GLU A 28 0.42 -13.90 -13.52
N ALA A 29 1.06 -13.40 -12.45
CA ALA A 29 0.79 -12.07 -11.96
C ALA A 29 1.18 -11.01 -13.01
N PRO A 30 0.39 -9.93 -13.13
CA PRO A 30 0.74 -8.81 -13.99
C PRO A 30 2.12 -8.28 -13.63
N LYS A 31 3.01 -8.26 -14.62
CA LYS A 31 4.37 -7.72 -14.47
C LYS A 31 4.29 -6.22 -14.23
N GLY A 32 5.03 -5.73 -13.25
CA GLY A 32 5.06 -4.30 -12.92
C GLY A 32 5.56 -4.03 -11.51
N GLN A 33 5.43 -2.77 -11.10
CA GLN A 33 5.83 -2.32 -9.78
C GLN A 33 4.74 -2.63 -8.74
N LEU A 34 5.12 -3.29 -7.64
CA LEU A 34 4.27 -3.43 -6.46
C LEU A 34 4.24 -2.11 -5.67
N VAL A 35 3.05 -1.54 -5.50
CA VAL A 35 2.84 -0.34 -4.67
C VAL A 35 2.17 -0.74 -3.36
N ILE A 36 2.78 -0.37 -2.23
CA ILE A 36 2.32 -0.74 -0.89
C ILE A 36 2.04 0.55 -0.09
N TYR A 37 0.86 0.61 0.55
CA TYR A 37 0.53 1.65 1.52
C TYR A 37 0.69 1.10 2.94
N PRO A 38 1.80 1.38 3.65
CA PRO A 38 2.21 0.56 4.78
C PRO A 38 1.34 0.71 6.03
N GLN A 39 0.65 1.85 6.20
CA GLN A 39 -0.33 2.04 7.26
C GLN A 39 -1.69 1.39 6.93
N GLY A 40 -1.90 0.98 5.67
CA GLY A 40 -3.13 0.34 5.20
C GLY A 40 -4.38 1.22 5.21
N THR A 41 -4.21 2.52 5.47
CA THR A 41 -5.26 3.53 5.56
C THR A 41 -4.64 4.90 5.33
N ARG A 42 -5.40 5.86 4.77
CA ARG A 42 -4.93 7.24 4.63
C ARG A 42 -4.69 7.85 6.00
N VAL A 43 -3.51 8.44 6.19
CA VAL A 43 -3.08 9.14 7.41
C VAL A 43 -3.13 10.65 7.18
N ALA A 44 -3.43 11.42 8.22
CA ALA A 44 -3.41 12.88 8.13
C ALA A 44 -1.98 13.39 7.89
N ALA A 45 -1.84 14.49 7.15
CA ALA A 45 -0.54 15.12 6.95
C ALA A 45 0.08 15.50 8.30
N GLY A 46 1.38 15.21 8.46
CA GLY A 46 2.11 15.46 9.71
C GLY A 46 1.85 14.49 10.86
N ALA A 47 0.91 13.55 10.73
CA ALA A 47 0.67 12.55 11.77
C ALA A 47 1.65 11.37 11.65
N ASP A 48 2.29 11.02 12.77
CA ASP A 48 3.06 9.80 12.90
C ASP A 48 2.11 8.60 13.14
N LYS A 49 2.23 7.55 12.32
CA LYS A 49 1.51 6.29 12.52
C LYS A 49 2.38 5.09 12.17
N PRO A 50 2.31 4.02 12.98
CA PRO A 50 3.12 2.83 12.77
C PRO A 50 2.75 2.12 11.46
N TYR A 51 3.76 1.51 10.84
CA TYR A 51 3.57 0.67 9.68
C TYR A 51 3.05 -0.70 10.11
N LYS A 52 2.29 -1.35 9.24
CA LYS A 52 1.83 -2.72 9.49
C LYS A 52 2.96 -3.71 9.25
N THR A 53 3.06 -4.70 10.13
CA THR A 53 4.08 -5.77 10.09
C THR A 53 4.11 -6.55 8.77
N GLY A 54 2.96 -6.68 8.10
CA GLY A 54 2.85 -7.37 6.81
C GLY A 54 3.72 -6.77 5.70
N VAL A 55 4.03 -5.48 5.76
CA VAL A 55 4.94 -4.85 4.78
C VAL A 55 6.38 -5.29 4.98
N GLY A 56 6.84 -5.35 6.23
CA GLY A 56 8.16 -5.89 6.55
C GLY A 56 8.30 -7.35 6.12
N ALA A 57 7.27 -8.16 6.34
CA ALA A 57 7.24 -9.54 5.88
C ALA A 57 7.33 -9.66 4.35
N LEU A 58 6.61 -8.82 3.59
CA LEU A 58 6.71 -8.78 2.13
C LEU A 58 8.12 -8.39 1.67
N TYR A 59 8.70 -7.35 2.27
CA TYR A 59 10.05 -6.92 1.95
C TYR A 59 11.09 -8.03 2.14
N THR A 60 11.10 -8.67 3.31
CA THR A 60 12.03 -9.77 3.61
C THR A 60 11.84 -10.97 2.69
N ARG A 61 10.59 -11.29 2.29
CA ARG A 61 10.29 -12.46 1.45
C ARG A 61 10.57 -12.23 -0.03
N LEU A 62 10.28 -11.03 -0.54
CA LEU A 62 10.46 -10.71 -1.95
C LEU A 62 11.92 -10.42 -2.29
N GLY A 63 12.71 -9.92 -1.33
CA GLY A 63 14.12 -9.56 -1.56
C GLY A 63 14.31 -8.47 -2.62
N GLN A 64 13.25 -7.76 -2.99
CA GLN A 64 13.26 -6.71 -4.00
C GLN A 64 13.65 -5.37 -3.38
N THR A 65 14.26 -4.50 -4.19
CA THR A 65 14.56 -3.12 -3.77
C THR A 65 13.26 -2.38 -3.46
N CYS A 66 13.16 -1.84 -2.23
CA CYS A 66 12.02 -1.03 -1.82
C CYS A 66 12.38 0.45 -1.94
N VAL A 67 11.64 1.17 -2.78
CA VAL A 67 11.81 2.62 -2.96
C VAL A 67 10.75 3.35 -2.15
N PRO A 68 11.11 4.14 -1.12
CA PRO A 68 10.15 4.94 -0.39
C PRO A 68 9.61 6.07 -1.28
N ALA A 69 8.30 6.27 -1.24
CA ALA A 69 7.63 7.35 -1.94
C ALA A 69 6.63 8.03 -1.00
N ALA A 70 6.45 9.34 -1.17
CA ALA A 70 5.50 10.14 -0.41
C ALA A 70 4.69 11.01 -1.37
N THR A 71 3.44 11.29 -0.98
CA THR A 71 2.56 12.20 -1.71
C THR A 71 2.02 13.27 -0.76
N ASN A 72 1.91 14.50 -1.26
CA ASN A 72 1.38 15.63 -0.49
C ASN A 72 -0.14 15.82 -0.68
N VAL A 73 -0.82 14.97 -1.45
CA VAL A 73 -2.27 15.08 -1.73
C VAL A 73 -3.10 15.19 -0.44
N GLY A 74 -2.67 14.53 0.65
CA GLY A 74 -3.33 14.60 1.95
C GLY A 74 -3.37 15.99 2.59
N VAL A 75 -2.52 16.93 2.16
CA VAL A 75 -2.51 18.34 2.61
C VAL A 75 -3.71 19.09 2.05
N PHE A 76 -4.07 18.84 0.79
CA PHE A 76 -5.19 19.51 0.12
C PHE A 76 -6.50 18.74 0.33
N TRP A 77 -6.43 17.41 0.31
CA TRP A 77 -7.58 16.51 0.21
C TRP A 77 -7.62 15.50 1.37
N PRO A 78 -8.06 15.91 2.57
CA PRO A 78 -8.21 15.03 3.72
C PRO A 78 -9.12 13.83 3.44
N ARG A 79 -8.95 12.77 4.22
CA ARG A 79 -9.70 11.50 4.09
C ARG A 79 -11.22 11.72 4.05
N SER A 80 -11.74 12.55 4.97
CA SER A 80 -13.17 12.81 5.17
C SER A 80 -13.64 14.16 4.64
N ALA A 81 -12.78 14.90 3.91
CA ALA A 81 -13.19 16.16 3.31
C ALA A 81 -14.07 15.93 2.07
N VAL A 82 -15.22 16.61 2.03
CA VAL A 82 -16.12 16.63 0.87
C VAL A 82 -15.60 17.58 -0.20
N LEU A 83 -15.13 18.76 0.22
CA LEU A 83 -14.56 19.76 -0.69
C LEU A 83 -13.12 19.40 -1.09
N ARG A 84 -12.83 19.47 -2.39
CA ARG A 84 -11.49 19.28 -2.96
C ARG A 84 -10.95 20.62 -3.42
N LYS A 85 -10.10 21.24 -2.60
CA LYS A 85 -9.46 22.50 -2.94
C LYS A 85 -8.32 22.27 -3.95
N PRO A 86 -8.13 23.16 -4.94
CA PRO A 86 -7.00 23.05 -5.86
C PRO A 86 -5.66 23.20 -5.12
N GLY A 87 -4.61 22.62 -5.67
CA GLY A 87 -3.25 22.66 -5.14
C GLY A 87 -2.29 21.86 -6.02
N LEU A 88 -0.98 22.09 -5.85
CA LEU A 88 0.06 21.32 -6.55
C LEU A 88 0.31 20.01 -5.80
N ALA A 89 -0.17 18.91 -6.39
CA ALA A 89 0.03 17.57 -5.88
C ALA A 89 1.22 16.86 -6.56
N VAL A 90 1.96 16.09 -5.77
CA VAL A 90 2.98 15.12 -6.22
C VAL A 90 2.76 13.77 -5.55
#